data_AF-H5YL13-F1
#
_entry.id   AF-H5YL13-F1
#
_cell.length_a   1.000
_cell.length_b   1.000
_cell.length_c   1.000
_cell.angle_alpha   90.00
_cell.angle_beta   90.00
_cell.angle_gamma   90.00
#
_symmetry.space_group_name_H-M   'P 1'
#
loop_
_entity.id
_entity.type
_entity.pdbx_description
1 polymer ?
#
loop_
_entity_poly.entity_id
_entity_poly.type
_entity_poly.pdbx_seq_one_letter_code
_entity_poly.pdbx_strand_id
1 'polypeptide(L)'
;MTTSAKRHSTLPVAANDRSGPAASPRVKLYKRRIAIRHADPQAGERLLAEALGAADRDALHGLLSQLVKASVIGRKPDEANLAFLISLVKNIAPKDSIEAMLAVQMVSVHAAAMRSACRLGLTDDIPQQESLTRALTRLARTFASQIEALSQHRNNGERAITVRNLSVQDGGRAIVGNVTQHASMIVAAPNLATAAGPVPPREAGEYERAESRHGASA
;
A
#
# COMPACT_ATOMS: atom_id res chain seq x y z
N MET A 1 60.50 -10.56 48.25
CA MET A 1 59.46 -11.05 47.33
C MET A 1 58.49 -11.90 48.13
N THR A 2 57.28 -11.40 48.40
CA THR A 2 56.02 -12.13 48.67
C THR A 2 54.94 -11.07 48.87
N THR A 3 53.93 -11.10 48.01
CA THR A 3 52.90 -10.08 47.81
C THR A 3 51.70 -10.30 48.77
N SER A 4 51.21 -9.19 49.35
CA SER A 4 50.05 -9.14 50.25
C SER A 4 48.75 -8.97 49.46
N ALA A 5 47.74 -9.80 49.75
CA ALA A 5 46.47 -9.85 49.05
C ALA A 5 45.49 -8.76 49.54
N LYS A 6 45.12 -7.83 48.65
CA LYS A 6 44.01 -6.88 48.85
C LYS A 6 42.67 -7.59 48.67
N ARG A 7 41.81 -7.53 49.70
CA ARG A 7 40.39 -7.91 49.63
C ARG A 7 39.61 -6.74 49.02
N HIS A 8 38.99 -6.95 47.86
CA HIS A 8 38.01 -6.02 47.30
C HIS A 8 36.60 -6.43 47.75
N SER A 9 35.94 -5.48 48.42
CA SER A 9 34.53 -5.54 48.81
C SER A 9 33.66 -5.33 47.57
N THR A 10 32.79 -6.28 47.24
CA THR A 10 31.76 -6.13 46.20
C THR A 10 30.40 -5.95 46.87
N LEU A 11 29.81 -4.77 46.65
CA LEU A 11 28.42 -4.44 46.97
C LEU A 11 27.45 -5.30 46.13
N PRO A 12 26.21 -5.55 46.60
CA PRO A 12 25.24 -6.32 45.85
C PRO A 12 24.74 -5.50 44.66
N VAL A 13 24.95 -6.05 43.46
CA VAL A 13 24.37 -5.54 42.22
C VAL A 13 22.85 -5.64 42.31
N ALA A 14 22.20 -4.50 42.16
CA ALA A 14 20.77 -4.32 42.17
C ALA A 14 20.06 -5.34 41.25
N ALA A 15 18.93 -5.84 41.74
CA ALA A 15 17.98 -6.62 40.96
C ALA A 15 17.52 -5.82 39.75
N ASN A 16 18.06 -6.14 38.56
CA ASN A 16 17.45 -5.71 37.32
C ASN A 16 16.18 -6.53 37.10
N ASP A 17 15.05 -5.83 37.11
CA ASP A 17 13.77 -6.26 36.57
C ASP A 17 13.97 -6.97 35.22
N ARG A 18 13.90 -8.30 35.22
CA ARG A 18 13.82 -9.10 34.00
C ARG A 18 12.38 -9.10 33.52
N SER A 19 11.91 -7.95 33.04
CA SER A 19 10.87 -7.93 32.02
C SER A 19 11.51 -8.48 30.75
N GLY A 20 11.37 -9.79 30.51
CA GLY A 20 11.90 -10.45 29.31
C GLY A 20 11.37 -9.79 28.04
N PRO A 21 12.09 -9.86 26.91
CA PRO A 21 11.60 -9.31 25.65
C PRO A 21 10.24 -9.93 25.34
N ALA A 22 9.22 -9.09 25.11
CA ALA A 22 7.89 -9.55 24.75
C ALA A 22 8.01 -10.54 23.58
N ALA A 23 7.60 -11.79 23.81
CA ALA A 23 7.80 -12.87 22.86
C ALA A 23 7.17 -12.50 21.51
N SER A 24 7.88 -12.60 20.39
CA SER A 24 7.28 -12.22 19.10
C SER A 24 6.04 -13.08 18.78
N PRO A 25 4.94 -12.48 18.28
CA PRO A 25 3.74 -13.25 17.94
C PRO A 25 4.05 -14.28 16.85
N ARG A 26 3.57 -15.51 17.04
CA ARG A 26 3.74 -16.61 16.08
C ARG A 26 2.39 -17.03 15.52
N VAL A 27 2.27 -17.12 14.21
CA VAL A 27 1.05 -17.61 13.56
C VAL A 27 1.12 -19.14 13.47
N LYS A 28 0.07 -19.81 13.96
CA LYS A 28 -0.09 -21.26 13.91
C LYS A 28 -1.31 -21.65 13.09
N LEU A 29 -1.17 -22.72 12.31
CA LEU A 29 -2.23 -23.24 11.47
C LEU A 29 -2.91 -24.45 12.12
N TYR A 30 -4.25 -24.44 12.14
CA TYR A 30 -5.08 -25.58 12.54
C TYR A 30 -6.04 -25.90 11.40
N LYS A 31 -6.64 -27.10 11.41
CA LYS A 31 -7.53 -27.61 10.34
C LYS A 31 -8.55 -26.58 9.79
N ARG A 32 -9.09 -25.70 10.63
CA ARG A 32 -10.13 -24.73 10.25
C ARG A 32 -9.89 -23.31 10.81
N ARG A 33 -8.72 -23.04 11.38
CA ARG A 33 -8.45 -21.73 11.99
C ARG A 33 -6.97 -21.38 11.98
N ILE A 34 -6.72 -20.07 11.97
CA ILE A 34 -5.42 -19.47 12.22
C ILE A 34 -5.43 -19.01 13.68
N ALA A 35 -4.34 -19.23 14.43
CA ALA A 35 -4.20 -18.67 15.76
C ALA A 35 -2.90 -17.89 15.89
N ILE A 36 -2.98 -16.72 16.51
CA ILE A 36 -1.82 -15.92 16.89
C ILE A 36 -1.40 -16.35 18.30
N ARG A 37 -0.21 -16.94 18.42
CA ARG A 37 0.37 -17.40 19.69
C ARG A 37 1.20 -16.27 20.29
N HIS A 38 0.77 -15.78 21.44
CA HIS A 38 1.47 -14.82 22.29
C HIS A 38 1.02 -15.01 23.75
N ALA A 39 1.85 -14.64 24.73
CA ALA A 39 1.50 -14.75 26.15
C ALA A 39 0.27 -13.91 26.51
N ASP A 40 0.21 -12.70 25.97
CA ASP A 40 -0.99 -11.84 25.93
C ASP A 40 -1.61 -11.87 24.52
N PRO A 41 -2.80 -12.48 24.32
CA PRO A 41 -3.45 -12.55 23.01
C PRO A 41 -3.69 -11.18 22.35
N GLN A 42 -4.04 -10.15 23.12
CA GLN A 42 -4.32 -8.82 22.58
C GLN A 42 -3.04 -8.12 22.15
N ALA A 43 -1.96 -8.22 22.94
CA ALA A 43 -0.66 -7.74 22.51
C ALA A 43 -0.17 -8.47 21.26
N GLY A 44 -0.42 -9.78 21.15
CA GLY A 44 -0.07 -10.56 19.96
C GLY A 44 -0.77 -10.07 18.70
N GLU A 45 -2.08 -9.81 18.78
CA GLU A 45 -2.85 -9.22 17.66
C GLU A 45 -2.31 -7.83 17.30
N ARG A 46 -2.07 -6.95 18.28
CA ARG A 46 -1.54 -5.59 18.04
C ARG A 46 -0.16 -5.60 17.39
N LEU A 47 0.77 -6.37 17.92
CA LEU A 47 2.14 -6.46 17.40
C LEU A 47 2.17 -7.01 15.96
N LEU A 48 1.26 -7.93 15.64
CA LEU A 48 1.15 -8.47 14.28
C LEU A 48 0.44 -7.50 13.33
N ALA A 49 -0.58 -6.77 13.80
CA ALA A 49 -1.23 -5.71 13.04
C ALA A 49 -0.23 -4.61 12.66
N GLU A 50 0.57 -4.15 13.62
CA GLU A 50 1.62 -3.16 13.41
C GLU A 50 2.66 -3.66 12.40
N ALA A 51 3.15 -4.90 12.57
CA ALA A 51 4.14 -5.49 11.65
C ALA A 51 3.62 -5.66 10.20
N LEU A 52 2.31 -5.81 10.02
CA LEU A 52 1.69 -5.99 8.71
C LEU A 52 1.07 -4.69 8.15
N GLY A 53 1.12 -3.58 8.89
CA GLY A 53 0.48 -2.32 8.49
C GLY A 53 -1.05 -2.38 8.45
N ALA A 54 -1.65 -3.27 9.24
CA ALA A 54 -3.10 -3.41 9.33
C ALA A 54 -3.69 -2.31 10.22
N ALA A 55 -4.66 -1.56 9.68
CA ALA A 55 -5.30 -0.46 10.40
C ALA A 55 -6.25 -0.95 11.52
N ASP A 56 -6.82 -2.13 11.35
CA ASP A 56 -7.76 -2.73 12.29
C ASP A 56 -7.68 -4.25 12.26
N ARG A 57 -8.53 -4.88 13.10
CA ARG A 57 -8.58 -6.33 13.27
C ARG A 57 -9.02 -7.05 12.00
N ASP A 58 -9.96 -6.49 11.25
CA ASP A 58 -10.52 -7.11 10.05
C ASP A 58 -9.48 -7.07 8.91
N ALA A 59 -8.77 -5.95 8.77
CA ALA A 59 -7.62 -5.83 7.89
C ALA A 59 -6.53 -6.86 8.24
N LEU A 60 -6.18 -7.01 9.53
CA LEU A 60 -5.20 -8.01 9.97
C LEU A 60 -5.61 -9.42 9.54
N HIS A 61 -6.84 -9.85 9.86
CA HIS A 61 -7.32 -11.19 9.48
C HIS A 61 -7.42 -11.37 7.97
N GLY A 62 -7.81 -10.33 7.24
CA GLY A 62 -7.86 -10.32 5.78
C GLY A 62 -6.48 -10.55 5.16
N LEU A 63 -5.47 -9.77 5.57
CA LEU A 63 -4.09 -9.90 5.10
C LEU A 63 -3.50 -11.27 5.47
N LEU A 64 -3.73 -11.75 6.70
CA LEU A 64 -3.30 -13.10 7.12
C LEU A 64 -3.95 -14.20 6.28
N SER A 65 -5.24 -14.09 5.99
CA SER A 65 -5.95 -15.05 5.13
C SER A 65 -5.36 -15.09 3.71
N GLN A 66 -5.00 -13.94 3.15
CA GLN A 66 -4.30 -13.85 1.86
C GLN A 66 -2.92 -14.51 1.92
N LEU A 67 -2.13 -14.24 2.96
CA LEU A 67 -0.81 -14.88 3.15
C LEU A 67 -0.92 -16.39 3.36
N VAL A 68 -1.96 -16.88 4.04
CA VAL A 68 -2.22 -18.33 4.17
C VAL A 68 -2.47 -18.96 2.80
N LYS A 69 -3.28 -18.33 1.95
CA LYS A 69 -3.50 -18.80 0.57
C LYS A 69 -2.20 -18.78 -0.23
N ALA A 70 -1.40 -17.74 -0.08
CA ALA A 70 -0.09 -17.61 -0.72
C ALA A 70 0.95 -18.60 -0.18
N SER A 71 0.78 -19.14 1.03
CA SER A 71 1.70 -20.09 1.67
C SER A 71 1.57 -21.54 1.18
N VAL A 72 0.55 -21.85 0.36
CA VAL A 72 0.22 -23.23 -0.04
C VAL A 72 1.40 -23.92 -0.75
N ILE A 73 1.73 -25.12 -0.29
CA ILE A 73 2.67 -26.07 -0.91
C ILE A 73 1.97 -27.43 -0.95
N GLY A 74 2.04 -28.17 -2.06
CA GLY A 74 1.42 -29.50 -2.15
C GLY A 74 -0.08 -29.52 -1.83
N ARG A 75 -0.82 -28.46 -2.21
CA ARG A 75 -2.27 -28.26 -1.99
C ARG A 75 -2.70 -28.01 -0.53
N LYS A 76 -1.77 -27.78 0.39
CA LYS A 76 -2.08 -27.40 1.79
C LYS A 76 -1.30 -26.16 2.20
N PRO A 77 -1.86 -25.29 3.05
CA PRO A 77 -1.08 -24.22 3.67
C PRO A 77 0.11 -24.79 4.44
N ASP A 78 1.28 -24.19 4.25
CA ASP A 78 2.51 -24.58 4.94
C ASP A 78 2.88 -23.54 6.00
N GLU A 79 3.07 -23.98 7.24
CA GLU A 79 3.29 -23.07 8.37
C GLU A 79 4.65 -22.37 8.30
N ALA A 80 5.70 -23.08 7.85
CA ALA A 80 7.03 -22.51 7.71
C ALA A 80 7.06 -21.44 6.61
N ASN A 81 6.43 -21.74 5.47
CA ASN A 81 6.28 -20.80 4.36
C ASN A 81 5.42 -19.61 4.78
N LEU A 82 4.31 -19.80 5.50
CA LEU A 82 3.52 -18.68 6.03
C LEU A 82 4.36 -17.76 6.93
N ALA A 83 5.14 -18.33 7.85
CA ALA A 83 6.03 -17.56 8.72
C ALA A 83 7.08 -16.78 7.91
N PHE A 84 7.62 -17.38 6.85
CA PHE A 84 8.52 -16.71 5.91
C PHE A 84 7.84 -15.53 5.20
N LEU A 85 6.63 -15.72 4.65
CA LEU A 85 5.91 -14.64 3.96
C LEU A 85 5.55 -13.49 4.93
N ILE A 86 5.10 -13.78 6.15
CA ILE A 86 4.86 -12.78 7.19
C ILE A 86 6.16 -12.01 7.50
N SER A 87 7.28 -12.71 7.62
CA SER A 87 8.58 -12.09 7.83
C SER A 87 8.96 -11.15 6.69
N LEU A 88 8.69 -11.50 5.43
CA LEU A 88 8.93 -10.62 4.30
C LEU A 88 8.07 -9.35 4.36
N VAL A 89 6.76 -9.47 4.63
CA VAL A 89 5.88 -8.29 4.76
C VAL A 89 6.37 -7.38 5.89
N LYS A 90 6.74 -7.96 7.04
CA LYS A 90 7.33 -7.21 8.16
C LYS A 90 8.59 -6.43 7.74
N ASN A 91 9.45 -7.02 6.92
CA ASN A 91 10.68 -6.36 6.45
C ASN A 91 10.43 -5.30 5.36
N ILE A 92 9.33 -5.40 4.62
CA ILE A 92 8.89 -4.30 3.73
C ILE A 92 8.48 -3.07 4.56
N ALA A 93 8.04 -3.29 5.80
CA ALA A 93 7.63 -2.26 6.77
C ALA A 93 6.56 -1.32 6.18
N PRO A 94 5.36 -1.84 5.85
CA PRO A 94 4.28 -1.03 5.30
C PRO A 94 3.87 0.07 6.30
N LYS A 95 3.77 1.31 5.82
CA LYS A 95 3.47 2.50 6.65
C LYS A 95 1.98 2.79 6.79
N ASP A 96 1.17 2.26 5.88
CA ASP A 96 -0.27 2.45 5.85
C ASP A 96 -0.96 1.25 5.17
N SER A 97 -2.28 1.30 5.08
CA SER A 97 -3.08 0.22 4.52
C SER A 97 -2.85 -0.03 3.03
N ILE A 98 -2.47 0.98 2.24
CA ILE A 98 -2.16 0.80 0.82
C ILE A 98 -0.83 0.07 0.68
N GLU A 99 0.19 0.49 1.43
CA GLU A 99 1.46 -0.22 1.50
C GLU A 99 1.29 -1.66 2.01
N ALA A 100 0.40 -1.89 2.99
CA ALA A 100 0.14 -3.23 3.53
C ALA A 100 -0.45 -4.17 2.45
N MET A 101 -1.44 -3.69 1.70
CA MET A 101 -2.01 -4.43 0.57
C MET A 101 -0.95 -4.72 -0.50
N LEU A 102 -0.17 -3.70 -0.86
CA LEU A 102 0.88 -3.83 -1.87
C LEU A 102 1.98 -4.81 -1.41
N ALA A 103 2.41 -4.74 -0.15
CA ALA A 103 3.43 -5.61 0.42
C ALA A 103 2.98 -7.09 0.43
N VAL A 104 1.74 -7.38 0.85
CA VAL A 104 1.18 -8.74 0.79
C VAL A 104 1.11 -9.23 -0.66
N GLN A 105 0.72 -8.37 -1.60
CA GLN A 105 0.69 -8.71 -3.02
C GLN A 105 2.10 -9.00 -3.56
N MET A 106 3.09 -8.16 -3.26
CA MET A 106 4.49 -8.33 -3.67
C MET A 106 5.08 -9.65 -3.18
N VAL A 107 4.88 -9.97 -1.90
CA VAL A 107 5.34 -11.23 -1.29
C VAL A 107 4.64 -12.43 -1.93
N SER A 108 3.36 -12.32 -2.23
CA SER A 108 2.59 -13.37 -2.92
C SER A 108 3.06 -13.58 -4.37
N VAL A 109 3.34 -12.49 -5.10
CA VAL A 109 3.89 -12.52 -6.46
C VAL A 109 5.28 -13.17 -6.46
N HIS A 110 6.14 -12.80 -5.51
CA HIS A 110 7.46 -13.42 -5.36
C HIS A 110 7.34 -14.93 -5.12
N ALA A 111 6.48 -15.35 -4.18
CA ALA A 111 6.27 -16.77 -3.90
C ALA A 111 5.71 -17.54 -5.13
N ALA A 112 4.82 -16.93 -5.92
CA ALA A 112 4.33 -17.53 -7.16
C ALA A 112 5.41 -17.61 -8.25
N ALA A 113 6.28 -16.62 -8.34
CA ALA A 113 7.40 -16.60 -9.28
C ALA A 113 8.39 -17.73 -8.96
N MET A 114 8.80 -17.84 -7.68
CA MET A 114 9.74 -18.89 -7.25
C MET A 114 9.17 -20.29 -7.45
N ARG A 115 7.87 -20.49 -7.24
CA ARG A 115 7.20 -21.77 -7.58
C ARG A 115 7.19 -22.05 -9.07
N SER A 116 6.96 -21.03 -9.90
CA SER A 116 6.98 -21.18 -11.37
C SER A 116 8.39 -21.56 -11.85
N ALA A 117 9.42 -20.92 -11.30
CA ALA A 117 10.82 -21.26 -11.58
C ALA A 117 11.18 -22.69 -11.14
N CYS A 118 10.78 -23.09 -9.93
CA CYS A 118 10.99 -24.45 -9.44
C CYS A 118 10.30 -25.49 -10.34
N ARG A 119 9.03 -25.27 -10.71
CA ARG A 119 8.31 -26.17 -11.62
C ARG A 119 8.95 -26.22 -13.02
N LEU A 120 9.44 -25.09 -13.51
CA LEU A 120 10.13 -25.01 -14.80
C LEU A 120 11.39 -25.87 -14.82
N GLY A 121 12.18 -25.85 -13.74
CA GLY A 121 13.39 -26.68 -13.62
C GLY A 121 13.13 -28.19 -13.42
N LEU A 122 11.87 -28.61 -13.22
CA LEU A 122 11.49 -30.00 -13.00
C LEU A 122 10.69 -30.63 -14.15
N THR A 123 10.33 -29.85 -15.18
CA THR A 123 9.52 -30.34 -16.30
C THR A 123 10.35 -30.47 -17.56
N ASP A 124 10.20 -31.57 -18.28
CA ASP A 124 10.76 -31.78 -19.62
C ASP A 124 9.72 -31.55 -20.74
N ASP A 125 8.45 -31.37 -20.37
CA ASP A 125 7.37 -31.10 -21.31
C ASP A 125 7.43 -29.67 -21.85
N ILE A 126 7.72 -29.52 -23.15
CA ILE A 126 7.95 -28.22 -23.82
C ILE A 126 6.75 -27.27 -23.66
N PRO A 127 5.48 -27.68 -23.90
CA PRO A 127 4.31 -26.83 -23.65
C PRO A 127 4.22 -26.31 -22.21
N GLN A 128 4.52 -27.16 -21.22
CA GLN A 128 4.56 -26.74 -19.81
C GLN A 128 5.72 -25.78 -19.54
N GLN A 129 6.90 -26.02 -20.10
CA GLN A 129 8.05 -25.13 -19.97
C GLN A 129 7.74 -23.73 -20.51
N GLU A 130 7.12 -23.63 -21.69
CA GLU A 130 6.70 -22.34 -22.25
C GLU A 130 5.70 -21.61 -21.35
N SER A 131 4.67 -22.33 -20.87
CA SER A 131 3.65 -21.75 -20.00
C SER A 131 4.24 -21.22 -18.68
N LEU A 132 5.12 -22.00 -18.06
CA LEU A 132 5.80 -21.65 -16.81
C LEU A 132 6.78 -20.49 -17.01
N THR A 133 7.51 -20.46 -18.13
CA THR A 133 8.39 -19.35 -18.49
C THR A 133 7.59 -18.06 -18.66
N ARG A 134 6.46 -18.09 -19.38
CA ARG A 134 5.58 -16.92 -19.55
C ARG A 134 4.98 -16.47 -18.21
N ALA A 135 4.61 -17.39 -17.32
CA ALA A 135 4.12 -17.04 -15.98
C ALA A 135 5.22 -16.37 -15.14
N LEU A 136 6.42 -16.95 -15.10
CA LEU A 136 7.58 -16.42 -14.39
C LEU A 136 7.94 -15.01 -14.88
N THR A 137 8.07 -14.80 -16.18
CA THR A 137 8.40 -13.50 -16.77
C THR A 137 7.36 -12.43 -16.44
N ARG A 138 6.06 -12.78 -16.48
CA ARG A 138 4.99 -11.85 -16.11
C ARG A 138 5.06 -11.47 -14.64
N LEU A 139 5.22 -12.44 -13.74
CA LEU A 139 5.33 -12.20 -12.29
C LEU A 139 6.59 -11.39 -11.95
N ALA A 140 7.72 -11.65 -12.59
CA ALA A 140 8.95 -10.89 -12.40
C ALA A 140 8.79 -9.42 -12.82
N ARG A 141 8.16 -9.16 -13.97
CA ARG A 141 7.81 -7.80 -14.40
C ARG A 141 6.84 -7.11 -13.44
N THR A 142 5.80 -7.82 -12.98
CA THR A 142 4.88 -7.29 -11.98
C THR A 142 5.62 -6.91 -10.70
N PHE A 143 6.52 -7.75 -10.22
CA PHE A 143 7.32 -7.45 -9.03
C PHE A 143 8.16 -6.18 -9.20
N ALA A 144 8.84 -6.02 -10.33
CA ALA A 144 9.59 -4.78 -10.63
C ALA A 144 8.69 -3.53 -10.63
N SER A 145 7.52 -3.61 -11.28
CA SER A 145 6.53 -2.53 -11.28
C SER A 145 5.99 -2.21 -9.88
N GLN A 146 5.82 -3.22 -9.02
CA GLN A 146 5.38 -2.99 -7.64
C GLN A 146 6.46 -2.32 -6.79
N ILE A 147 7.75 -2.62 -7.02
CA ILE A 147 8.87 -1.92 -6.37
C ILE A 147 8.87 -0.43 -6.76
N GLU A 148 8.67 -0.13 -8.04
CA GLU A 148 8.55 1.25 -8.52
C GLU A 148 7.34 1.96 -7.92
N ALA A 149 6.18 1.30 -7.89
CA ALA A 149 4.95 1.85 -7.30
C ALA A 149 5.12 2.13 -5.80
N LEU A 150 5.76 1.23 -5.04
CA LEU A 150 6.04 1.43 -3.62
C LEU A 150 7.01 2.59 -3.40
N SER A 151 8.08 2.67 -4.21
CA SER A 151 9.05 3.77 -4.16
C SER A 151 8.37 5.11 -4.44
N GLN A 152 7.58 5.21 -5.51
CA GLN A 152 6.81 6.40 -5.84
C GLN A 152 5.82 6.78 -4.73
N HIS A 153 5.07 5.80 -4.20
CA HIS A 153 4.13 6.04 -3.11
C HIS A 153 4.82 6.66 -1.89
N ARG A 154 6.00 6.14 -1.52
CA ARG A 154 6.80 6.66 -0.39
C ARG A 154 7.37 8.04 -0.67
N ASN A 155 7.78 8.31 -1.90
CA ASN A 155 8.39 9.59 -2.29
C ASN A 155 7.34 10.67 -2.61
N ASN A 156 6.08 10.32 -2.87
CA ASN A 156 5.02 11.29 -3.16
C ASN A 156 4.65 12.19 -1.97
N GLY A 157 5.04 11.82 -0.74
CA GLY A 157 4.99 12.68 0.44
C GLY A 157 6.09 13.75 0.47
N GLU A 158 7.17 13.53 -0.28
CA GLU A 158 8.30 14.43 -0.47
C GLU A 158 8.24 15.01 -1.89
N ARG A 159 7.21 15.80 -2.22
CA ARG A 159 7.28 16.62 -3.45
C ARG A 159 8.51 17.51 -3.32
N ALA A 160 9.59 17.15 -4.01
CA ALA A 160 10.79 17.95 -4.13
C ALA A 160 10.37 19.34 -4.62
N ILE A 161 10.38 20.33 -3.73
CA ILE A 161 10.30 21.73 -4.11
C ILE A 161 11.59 21.98 -4.89
N THR A 162 11.53 21.92 -6.22
CA THR A 162 12.66 22.32 -7.07
C THR A 162 12.83 23.82 -6.92
N VAL A 163 13.66 24.24 -5.96
CA VAL A 163 14.05 25.65 -5.80
C VAL A 163 14.96 26.01 -6.97
N ARG A 164 14.36 26.48 -8.05
CA ARG A 164 15.10 27.16 -9.11
C ARG A 164 15.32 28.59 -8.62
N ASN A 165 16.54 28.92 -8.21
CA ASN A 165 16.92 30.31 -7.91
C ASN A 165 16.71 31.15 -9.17
N LEU A 166 15.62 31.91 -9.23
CA LEU A 166 15.37 32.88 -10.27
C LEU A 166 16.02 34.19 -9.83
N SER A 167 17.06 34.61 -10.56
CA SER A 167 17.61 35.96 -10.41
C SER A 167 16.58 36.96 -10.92
N VAL A 168 16.13 37.83 -10.04
CA VAL A 168 15.26 38.95 -10.39
C VAL A 168 16.18 40.13 -10.69
N GLN A 169 16.13 40.65 -11.92
CA GLN A 169 16.86 41.86 -12.28
C GLN A 169 16.33 43.07 -11.50
N ASP A 170 17.17 44.09 -11.29
CA ASP A 170 16.78 45.33 -10.62
C ASP A 170 15.49 45.90 -11.24
N GLY A 171 14.43 45.97 -10.42
CA GLY A 171 13.09 46.43 -10.83
C GLY A 171 12.05 45.33 -11.12
N GLY A 172 12.44 44.04 -11.14
CA GLY A 172 11.50 42.92 -11.23
C GLY A 172 10.85 42.58 -9.89
N ARG A 173 9.58 42.13 -9.88
CA ARG A 173 8.92 41.56 -8.70
C ARG A 173 8.52 40.12 -8.97
N ALA A 174 9.05 39.19 -8.19
CA ALA A 174 8.62 37.80 -8.20
C ALA A 174 7.47 37.58 -7.21
N ILE A 175 6.43 36.88 -7.64
CA ILE A 175 5.34 36.43 -6.76
C ILE A 175 5.67 35.01 -6.31
N VAL A 176 5.78 34.78 -5.00
CA VAL A 176 5.99 33.46 -4.41
C VAL A 176 4.77 33.13 -3.57
N GLY A 177 4.01 32.11 -3.97
CA GLY A 177 2.78 31.71 -3.29
C GLY A 177 1.82 30.96 -4.22
N ASN A 178 0.76 30.37 -3.64
CA ASN A 178 -0.27 29.67 -4.40
C ASN A 178 -1.18 30.69 -5.11
N VAL A 179 -1.03 30.85 -6.43
CA VAL A 179 -1.84 31.79 -7.23
C VAL A 179 -3.09 31.08 -7.75
N THR A 180 -4.24 31.37 -7.16
CA THR A 180 -5.56 30.97 -7.70
C THR A 180 -6.05 32.05 -8.66
N GLN A 181 -5.94 31.80 -9.97
CA GLN A 181 -6.51 32.70 -10.99
C GLN A 181 -8.03 32.48 -11.05
N HIS A 182 -8.80 33.42 -10.52
CA HIS A 182 -10.24 33.49 -10.81
C HIS A 182 -10.42 34.07 -12.21
N ALA A 183 -10.82 33.24 -13.17
CA ALA A 183 -11.20 33.68 -14.50
C ALA A 183 -12.56 34.38 -14.43
N SER A 184 -12.57 35.70 -14.33
CA SER A 184 -13.77 36.52 -14.46
C SER A 184 -14.11 36.66 -15.95
N MET A 185 -15.19 36.01 -16.40
CA MET A 185 -15.81 36.31 -17.69
C MET A 185 -16.31 37.75 -17.67
N ILE A 186 -15.82 38.58 -18.60
CA ILE A 186 -16.32 39.94 -18.80
C ILE A 186 -17.69 39.81 -19.49
N VAL A 187 -18.76 40.02 -18.74
CA VAL A 187 -20.10 40.25 -19.29
C VAL A 187 -20.14 41.67 -19.83
N ALA A 188 -20.34 41.83 -21.13
CA ALA A 188 -20.65 43.12 -21.74
C ALA A 188 -22.04 43.58 -21.26
N ALA A 189 -22.11 44.71 -20.56
CA ALA A 189 -23.37 45.34 -20.19
C ALA A 189 -24.01 46.04 -21.41
N PRO A 190 -25.33 45.92 -21.63
CA PRO A 190 -26.02 46.61 -22.71
C PRO A 190 -26.35 48.06 -22.32
N ASN A 191 -26.18 48.99 -23.27
CA ASN A 191 -26.55 50.39 -23.12
C ASN A 191 -28.07 50.56 -22.92
N LEU A 192 -28.45 51.28 -21.87
CA LEU A 192 -29.78 51.86 -21.69
C LEU A 192 -29.97 53.05 -22.65
N ALA A 193 -30.90 52.91 -23.59
CA ALA A 193 -31.58 54.04 -24.21
C ALA A 193 -33.07 53.72 -24.32
N THR A 194 -33.86 54.30 -23.41
CA THR A 194 -35.32 54.37 -23.52
C THR A 194 -35.67 55.60 -24.35
N ALA A 195 -36.23 55.40 -25.55
CA ALA A 195 -37.17 56.33 -26.15
C ALA A 195 -38.21 55.55 -26.97
N ALA A 196 -39.45 55.63 -26.49
CA ALA A 196 -40.72 55.53 -27.21
C ALA A 196 -41.16 54.17 -27.81
N GLY A 197 -42.32 53.70 -27.34
CA GLY A 197 -43.35 53.08 -28.19
C GLY A 197 -43.82 51.69 -27.79
N PRO A 198 -45.09 51.31 -28.06
CA PRO A 198 -45.93 50.58 -27.10
C PRO A 198 -46.39 49.16 -27.53
N VAL A 199 -46.76 48.37 -26.51
CA VAL A 199 -47.87 47.37 -26.46
C VAL A 199 -47.72 46.02 -27.22
N PRO A 200 -48.27 44.89 -26.67
CA PRO A 200 -47.87 43.48 -26.86
C PRO A 200 -48.81 42.75 -27.88
N PRO A 201 -48.79 41.41 -28.17
CA PRO A 201 -49.06 40.30 -27.22
C PRO A 201 -48.54 38.86 -27.57
N ARG A 202 -48.80 37.92 -26.64
CA ARG A 202 -49.27 36.52 -26.82
C ARG A 202 -48.39 35.38 -27.40
N GLU A 203 -48.26 34.37 -26.53
CA GLU A 203 -48.52 32.92 -26.69
C GLU A 203 -47.61 31.97 -27.51
N ALA A 204 -47.44 30.80 -26.87
CA ALA A 204 -47.39 29.44 -27.42
C ALA A 204 -46.08 28.87 -27.99
N GLY A 205 -45.85 27.59 -27.66
CA GLY A 205 -45.09 26.66 -28.51
C GLY A 205 -44.09 25.78 -27.78
N GLU A 206 -44.55 24.62 -27.33
CA GLU A 206 -43.75 23.42 -27.08
C GLU A 206 -42.90 23.05 -28.31
N TYR A 207 -41.78 22.32 -28.15
CA TYR A 207 -41.54 21.04 -28.83
C TYR A 207 -40.30 20.32 -28.27
N GLU A 208 -40.53 19.05 -27.94
CA GLU A 208 -39.65 18.01 -27.43
C GLU A 208 -38.46 17.64 -28.33
N ARG A 209 -37.46 16.96 -27.72
CA ARG A 209 -36.55 16.07 -28.43
C ARG A 209 -36.40 14.73 -27.68
N ALA A 210 -37.25 13.77 -28.03
CA ALA A 210 -37.10 12.33 -27.76
C ALA A 210 -35.92 11.78 -28.60
N GLU A 211 -34.90 11.16 -28.03
CA GLU A 211 -34.79 9.82 -27.42
C GLU A 211 -34.37 8.69 -28.39
N SER A 212 -33.41 7.95 -27.85
CA SER A 212 -32.80 6.69 -28.23
C SER A 212 -33.75 5.51 -28.33
N ARG A 213 -33.39 4.49 -29.13
CA ARG A 213 -33.76 3.10 -28.84
C ARG A 213 -32.59 2.15 -29.12
N HIS A 214 -32.20 1.40 -28.09
CA HIS A 214 -31.55 0.09 -28.21
C HIS A 214 -32.63 -0.96 -27.91
N GLY A 215 -32.84 -1.88 -28.85
CA GLY A 215 -33.73 -3.03 -28.68
C GLY A 215 -32.94 -4.27 -28.28
N ALA A 216 -33.40 -4.94 -27.24
CA ALA A 216 -33.04 -6.29 -26.85
C ALA A 216 -34.06 -7.29 -27.44
N SER A 217 -33.62 -8.51 -27.76
CA SER A 217 -34.52 -9.67 -27.77
C SER A 217 -33.75 -10.99 -27.66
N ALA A 218 -34.37 -11.89 -26.87
CA ALA A 218 -34.27 -13.34 -26.77
C ALA A 218 -32.97 -13.98 -26.25
#